data_AF-A0A0B0IML5-F1
#
_entry.id   AF-A0A0B0IML5-F1
#
_cell.length_a   1.000
_cell.length_b   1.000
_cell.length_c   1.000
_cell.angle_alpha   90.00
_cell.angle_beta   90.00
_cell.angle_gamma   90.00
#
_symmetry.space_group_name_H-M   'P 1'
#
loop_
_entity.id
_entity.type
_entity.pdbx_description
1 polymer ?
#
loop_
_entity_poly.entity_id
_entity_poly.type
_entity_poly.pdbx_seq_one_letter_code
_entity_poly.pdbx_strand_id
1 'polypeptide(L)'
;MSNGPIHPPKSPGLAAVLSALWCGLGQIYNGQIGKGIAFMIIQFINALLMFIIIGFITYPIMWIWGMVDAYRQAEQMNLRSTTVDD
;
A
#
# COMPACT_ATOMS: atom_id res chain seq x y z
N MET A 1 40.35 -41.13 4.19
CA MET A 1 39.64 -40.71 5.42
C MET A 1 39.63 -39.19 5.49
N SER A 2 38.44 -38.60 5.30
CA SER A 2 37.91 -37.35 5.88
C SER A 2 36.75 -36.91 4.97
N ASN A 3 35.52 -37.10 5.45
CA ASN A 3 34.28 -36.69 4.79
C ASN A 3 33.94 -35.26 5.24
N GLY A 4 33.93 -34.30 4.30
CA GLY A 4 33.43 -32.94 4.51
C GLY A 4 32.43 -32.57 3.42
N PRO A 5 31.30 -31.89 3.76
CA PRO A 5 30.18 -31.70 2.83
C PRO A 5 30.53 -30.81 1.62
N ILE A 6 30.06 -31.24 0.44
CA ILE A 6 30.26 -30.64 -0.89
C ILE A 6 29.18 -29.60 -1.18
N HIS A 7 29.08 -28.47 -0.47
CA HIS A 7 28.28 -27.33 -0.96
C HIS A 7 28.83 -25.99 -0.43
N PRO A 8 29.12 -25.00 -1.29
CA PRO A 8 29.46 -23.66 -0.84
C PRO A 8 28.26 -23.02 -0.12
N PRO A 9 28.47 -22.32 1.01
CA PRO A 9 27.39 -21.72 1.78
C PRO A 9 26.70 -20.64 0.95
N LYS A 10 25.45 -20.87 0.53
CA LYS A 10 24.64 -19.84 -0.15
C LYS A 10 24.38 -18.72 0.86
N SER A 11 24.85 -17.52 0.53
CA SER A 11 24.80 -16.33 1.40
C SER A 11 23.35 -15.94 1.72
N PRO A 12 22.89 -16.11 2.98
CA PRO A 12 21.54 -15.77 3.42
C PRO A 12 21.23 -14.27 3.24
N GLY A 13 22.26 -13.43 3.29
CA GLY A 13 22.15 -11.98 3.15
C GLY A 13 21.70 -11.51 1.77
N LEU A 14 22.18 -12.13 0.68
CA LEU A 14 21.71 -11.77 -0.67
C LEU A 14 20.23 -12.15 -0.86
N ALA A 15 19.81 -13.29 -0.32
CA ALA A 15 18.41 -13.74 -0.37
C ALA A 15 17.48 -12.79 0.40
N ALA A 16 17.95 -12.24 1.53
CA ALA A 16 17.21 -11.25 2.32
C ALA A 16 17.07 -9.90 1.61
N VAL A 17 18.15 -9.40 1.02
CA VAL A 17 18.13 -8.12 0.25
C VAL A 17 17.28 -8.26 -1.02
N LEU A 18 17.29 -9.42 -1.68
CA LEU A 18 16.41 -9.69 -2.82
C LEU A 18 14.92 -9.78 -2.42
N SER A 19 14.61 -10.39 -1.26
CA SER A 19 13.26 -10.36 -0.68
C SER A 19 12.80 -8.96 -0.26
N ALA A 20 13.73 -8.10 0.14
CA ALA A 20 13.44 -6.73 0.58
C ALA A 20 13.15 -5.77 -0.59
N LEU A 21 13.69 -6.04 -1.79
CA LEU A 21 13.43 -5.23 -2.99
C LEU A 21 12.09 -5.59 -3.67
N TRP A 22 11.56 -6.80 -3.48
CA TRP A 22 10.24 -7.22 -3.97
C TRP A 22 9.71 -8.45 -3.19
N CYS A 23 8.50 -8.37 -2.64
CA CYS A 23 7.89 -9.49 -1.90
C CYS A 23 7.83 -10.74 -2.79
N GLY A 24 8.47 -11.84 -2.40
CA GLY A 24 8.47 -13.12 -3.14
C GLY A 24 9.78 -13.49 -3.88
N LEU A 25 10.74 -12.58 -4.04
CA LEU A 25 12.02 -12.88 -4.73
C LEU A 25 12.92 -13.87 -3.94
N GLY A 26 12.89 -13.86 -2.61
CA GLY A 26 13.67 -14.81 -1.80
C GLY A 26 13.16 -16.25 -1.84
N GLN A 27 11.85 -16.46 -2.08
CA GLN A 27 11.28 -17.81 -2.29
C GLN A 27 11.73 -18.40 -3.64
N ILE A 28 11.84 -17.56 -4.68
CA ILE A 28 12.36 -17.91 -6.01
C ILE A 28 13.87 -18.23 -5.93
N TYR A 29 14.65 -17.45 -5.16
CA TYR A 29 16.08 -17.71 -4.94
C TYR A 29 16.35 -19.05 -4.23
N ASN A 30 15.44 -19.47 -3.35
CA ASN A 30 15.52 -20.77 -2.66
C ASN A 30 15.03 -21.95 -3.52
N GLY A 31 14.78 -21.74 -4.82
CA GLY A 31 14.30 -22.75 -5.77
C GLY A 31 12.81 -23.08 -5.67
N GLN A 32 12.05 -22.39 -4.80
CA GLN A 32 10.62 -22.64 -4.55
C GLN A 32 9.75 -21.64 -5.32
N ILE A 33 9.89 -21.63 -6.64
CA ILE A 33 9.25 -20.68 -7.56
C ILE A 33 7.72 -20.65 -7.36
N GLY A 34 7.08 -21.81 -7.24
CA GLY A 34 5.62 -21.90 -7.07
C GLY A 34 5.10 -21.21 -5.81
N LYS A 35 5.82 -21.31 -4.69
CA LYS A 35 5.43 -20.64 -3.45
C LYS A 35 5.69 -19.13 -3.51
N GLY A 36 6.77 -18.71 -4.17
CA GLY A 36 7.07 -17.29 -4.40
C GLY A 36 5.96 -16.57 -5.17
N ILE A 37 5.45 -17.18 -6.23
CA ILE A 37 4.35 -16.63 -7.03
C ILE A 37 3.06 -16.55 -6.20
N ALA A 38 2.74 -17.58 -5.41
CA ALA A 38 1.57 -17.55 -4.53
C ALA A 38 1.61 -16.39 -3.52
N PHE A 39 2.77 -16.15 -2.90
CA PHE A 39 2.96 -15.02 -1.98
C PHE A 39 2.82 -13.65 -2.67
N MET A 40 3.35 -13.50 -3.90
CA MET A 40 3.19 -12.26 -4.67
C MET A 40 1.71 -11.94 -4.94
N ILE A 41 0.94 -12.94 -5.38
CA ILE A 41 -0.49 -12.78 -5.70
C ILE A 41 -1.27 -12.41 -4.43
N ILE A 42 -1.04 -13.10 -3.32
CA ILE A 42 -1.70 -12.82 -2.04
C ILE A 42 -1.37 -11.40 -1.57
N GLN A 43 -0.11 -10.97 -1.68
CA GLN A 43 0.30 -9.65 -1.24
C GLN A 43 -0.32 -8.53 -2.09
N PHE A 44 -0.41 -8.75 -3.41
CA PHE A 44 -1.08 -7.85 -4.33
C PHE A 44 -2.58 -7.70 -4.03
N ILE A 45 -3.27 -8.81 -3.80
CA ILE A 45 -4.69 -8.81 -3.41
C ILE A 45 -4.90 -8.06 -2.09
N ASN A 46 -4.04 -8.29 -1.09
CA ASN A 46 -4.11 -7.58 0.19
C ASN A 46 -3.90 -6.07 0.03
N ALA A 47 -2.96 -5.65 -0.82
CA ALA A 47 -2.74 -4.23 -1.10
C ALA A 47 -3.97 -3.59 -1.75
N LEU A 48 -4.59 -4.27 -2.72
CA LEU A 48 -5.83 -3.77 -3.36
C LEU A 48 -6.99 -3.70 -2.36
N LEU A 49 -7.14 -4.71 -1.49
CA LEU A 49 -8.16 -4.71 -0.43
C LEU A 49 -7.96 -3.54 0.55
N MET A 50 -6.72 -3.17 0.86
CA MET A 50 -6.42 -2.01 1.69
C MET A 50 -6.94 -0.71 1.03
N PHE A 51 -6.74 -0.51 -0.27
CA PHE A 51 -7.29 0.64 -0.99
C PHE A 51 -8.82 0.64 -1.04
N ILE A 52 -9.47 -0.52 -1.19
CA ILE A 52 -10.94 -0.61 -1.21
C ILE A 52 -11.52 -0.25 0.17
N ILE A 53 -10.97 -0.80 1.26
CA ILE A 53 -11.46 -0.55 2.62
C ILE A 53 -11.16 0.89 3.06
N ILE A 54 -9.93 1.36 2.85
CA ILE A 54 -9.55 2.75 3.14
C ILE A 54 -10.38 3.69 2.27
N GLY A 55 -10.59 3.38 0.99
CA GLY A 55 -11.43 4.14 0.07
C GLY A 55 -12.87 4.22 0.55
N PHE A 56 -13.44 3.13 1.07
CA PHE A 56 -14.81 3.11 1.59
C PHE A 56 -15.01 3.98 2.83
N ILE A 57 -13.97 4.18 3.64
CA ILE A 57 -14.00 5.09 4.80
C ILE A 57 -13.68 6.53 4.39
N THR A 58 -12.67 6.71 3.53
CA THR A 58 -12.20 8.05 3.12
C THR A 58 -13.23 8.76 2.23
N TYR A 59 -13.93 8.01 1.37
CA TYR A 59 -14.95 8.55 0.47
C TYR A 59 -16.10 9.28 1.20
N PRO A 60 -16.83 8.68 2.17
CA PRO A 60 -17.89 9.38 2.88
C PRO A 60 -17.37 10.54 3.73
N ILE A 61 -16.17 10.43 4.31
CA ILE A 61 -15.55 11.53 5.08
C ILE A 61 -15.30 12.74 4.17
N MET A 62 -14.66 12.52 3.02
CA MET A 62 -14.37 13.57 2.06
C MET A 62 -15.66 14.16 1.47
N TRP A 63 -16.69 13.34 1.24
CA TRP A 63 -18.00 13.80 0.77
C TRP A 63 -18.71 14.71 1.79
N ILE A 64 -18.76 14.31 3.06
CA ILE A 64 -19.34 15.14 4.13
C ILE A 64 -18.55 16.43 4.30
N TRP A 65 -17.21 16.35 4.27
CA TRP A 65 -16.37 17.53 4.39
C TRP A 65 -16.60 18.50 3.23
N GLY A 66 -16.62 18.02 1.98
CA GLY A 66 -16.90 18.86 0.82
C GLY A 66 -18.28 19.53 0.89
N MET A 67 -19.28 18.83 1.42
CA MET A 67 -20.61 19.39 1.66
C MET A 67 -20.56 20.53 2.69
N VAL A 68 -19.91 20.31 3.85
CA VAL A 68 -19.78 21.35 4.90
C VAL A 68 -18.98 22.55 4.40
N ASP A 69 -17.92 22.32 3.64
CA ASP A 69 -17.11 23.38 3.06
C ASP A 69 -17.93 24.24 2.08
N ALA A 70 -18.69 23.60 1.18
CA ALA A 70 -19.57 24.30 0.25
C ALA A 70 -20.64 25.13 0.98
N TYR A 71 -21.23 24.63 2.07
CA TYR A 71 -22.17 25.40 2.88
C TYR A 71 -21.52 26.63 3.51
N ARG A 72 -20.34 26.48 4.12
CA ARG A 72 -19.59 27.59 4.72
C ARG A 72 -19.15 28.63 3.68
N GLN A 73 -18.76 28.19 2.50
CA GLN A 73 -18.39 29.06 1.39
C GLN A 73 -19.60 29.85 0.88
N ALA A 74 -20.75 29.20 0.73
CA ALA A 74 -21.99 29.86 0.34
C ALA A 74 -22.44 30.90 1.37
N GLU A 75 -22.35 30.59 2.66
CA GLU A 75 -22.67 31.52 3.75
C GLU A 75 -21.73 32.73 3.75
N GLN A 76 -20.42 32.52 3.60
CA GLN A 76 -19.44 33.61 3.51
C GLN A 76 -19.70 34.53 2.30
N MET A 77 -20.10 33.97 1.15
CA MET A 77 -20.45 34.77 -0.03
C MET A 77 -21.74 35.58 0.18
N ASN A 78 -22.73 35.02 0.87
CA ASN A 78 -23.99 35.72 1.16
C ASN A 78 -23.77 36.88 2.15
N LEU A 79 -22.96 36.69 3.19
CA LEU A 79 -22.61 37.74 4.17
C LEU A 79 -21.77 38.88 3.55
N ARG A 80 -20.93 38.55 2.57
CA ARG A 80 -20.15 39.57 1.84
C ARG A 80 -21.02 40.41 0.90
N SER A 81 -22.11 39.86 0.38
CA SER A 81 -23.00 40.59 -0.53
C SER A 81 -23.85 41.64 0.19
N THR A 82 -24.13 41.46 1.49
CA THR A 82 -24.93 42.39 2.30
C THR A 82 -24.13 43.51 2.98
N THR A 83 -22.79 43.50 2.91
CA THR A 83 -21.90 44.52 3.50
C THR A 83 -21.30 45.47 2.47
N VAL A 84 -21.71 45.35 1.20
CA VAL A 84 -21.31 46.25 0.10
C VAL A 84 -22.39 47.30 -0.19
N ASP A 85 -23.52 47.26 0.52
CA ASP A 85 -24.66 48.18 0.37
C ASP A 85 -24.77 49.24 1.49
N ASP A 86 -23.69 49.54 2.23
CA ASP A 86 -23.59 50.71 3.14
C ASP A 86 -22.48 51.68 2.69
#